data_AF-A0A519UFM5-F1
#
_entry.id   AF-A0A519UFM5-F1
#
_cell.length_a   1.000
_cell.length_b   1.000
_cell.length_c   1.000
_cell.angle_alpha   90.00
_cell.angle_beta   90.00
_cell.angle_gamma   90.00
#
_symmetry.space_group_name_H-M   'P 1'
#
loop_
_entity.id
_entity.type
_entity.pdbx_description
1 polymer ?
#
loop_
_entity_poly.entity_id
_entity_poly.type
_entity_poly.pdbx_seq_one_letter_code
_entity_poly.pdbx_strand_id
1 'polypeptide(L)'
;MTTFRWYLLGILVLFGSYVALEYYRPKPLNWSPTLSSKDKIPYGTYVVYDALPQVLATDSVANVRLPIFNQLLGTEEPDGAHGRPTNVNFDTDSATAPPSADTTATA
;
A
#
# COMPACT_ATOMS: atom_id res chain seq x y z
N MET A 1 8.18 11.18 -66.13
CA MET A 1 8.28 11.97 -64.87
C MET A 1 7.24 11.60 -63.79
N THR A 2 6.29 10.69 -64.04
CA THR A 2 5.25 10.30 -63.05
C THR A 2 5.69 9.16 -62.13
N THR A 3 6.57 8.28 -62.59
CA THR A 3 7.14 7.16 -61.81
C THR A 3 7.90 7.65 -60.58
N PHE A 4 8.64 8.75 -60.69
CA PHE A 4 9.35 9.39 -59.58
C PHE A 4 8.41 9.81 -58.44
N ARG A 5 7.22 10.33 -58.76
CA ARG A 5 6.22 10.74 -57.77
C ARG A 5 5.67 9.55 -57.00
N TRP A 6 5.53 8.39 -57.66
CA TRP A 6 5.13 7.14 -57.02
C TRP A 6 6.20 6.58 -56.09
N TYR A 7 7.49 6.64 -56.48
CA TYR A 7 8.58 6.25 -55.58
C TYR A 7 8.66 7.16 -54.34
N LEU A 8 8.45 8.47 -54.52
CA LEU A 8 8.42 9.42 -53.41
C LEU A 8 7.25 9.15 -52.45
N LEU A 9 6.06 8.85 -52.99
CA LEU A 9 4.91 8.42 -52.18
C LEU A 9 5.18 7.10 -51.45
N GLY A 10 5.79 6.13 -52.11
CA GLY A 10 6.15 4.84 -51.49
C GLY A 10 7.10 5.02 -50.30
N ILE A 11 8.13 5.85 -50.45
CA ILE A 11 9.07 6.19 -49.36
C ILE A 11 8.36 6.93 -48.22
N LEU A 12 7.48 7.89 -48.55
CA LEU A 12 6.72 8.63 -47.54
C LEU A 12 5.85 7.69 -46.70
N VAL A 13 5.14 6.76 -47.36
CA VAL A 13 4.28 5.77 -46.69
C VAL A 13 5.13 4.82 -45.85
N LEU A 14 6.25 4.32 -46.38
CA LEU A 14 7.13 3.42 -45.66
C LEU A 14 7.70 4.09 -44.40
N PHE A 15 8.20 5.32 -44.53
CA PHE A 15 8.71 6.10 -43.41
C PHE A 15 7.62 6.41 -42.38
N GLY A 16 6.45 6.86 -42.82
CA GLY A 16 5.32 7.13 -41.94
C GLY A 16 4.86 5.89 -41.18
N SER A 17 4.80 4.73 -41.85
CA SER A 17 4.43 3.47 -41.21
C SER A 17 5.44 3.02 -40.15
N TYR A 18 6.74 3.22 -40.41
CA TYR A 18 7.80 2.91 -39.47
C TYR A 18 7.68 3.76 -38.20
N VAL A 19 7.46 5.07 -38.34
CA VAL A 19 7.26 5.97 -37.19
C VAL A 19 5.99 5.62 -36.42
N ALA A 20 4.90 5.27 -37.11
CA ALA A 20 3.67 4.85 -36.45
C ALA A 20 3.88 3.58 -35.61
N LEU A 21 4.54 2.56 -36.17
CA LEU A 21 4.87 1.33 -35.44
C LEU A 21 5.72 1.61 -34.19
N GLU A 22 6.70 2.49 -34.31
CA GLU A 22 7.55 2.91 -33.20
C GLU A 22 6.73 3.62 -32.11
N TYR A 23 5.86 4.54 -32.51
CA TYR A 23 5.03 5.33 -31.61
C TYR A 23 3.98 4.49 -30.87
N TYR A 24 3.37 3.53 -31.58
CA TYR A 24 2.37 2.63 -31.01
C TYR A 24 2.99 1.47 -30.22
N ARG A 25 4.32 1.42 -30.03
CA ARG A 25 4.92 0.42 -29.15
C ARG A 25 4.37 0.57 -27.73
N PRO A 26 3.75 -0.48 -27.16
CA PRO A 26 3.28 -0.42 -25.79
C PRO A 26 4.46 -0.21 -24.86
N LYS A 27 4.27 0.64 -23.84
CA LYS A 27 5.29 0.85 -22.81
C LYS A 27 5.64 -0.51 -22.19
N PRO A 28 6.93 -0.78 -21.91
CA PRO A 28 7.32 -2.04 -21.28
C PRO A 28 6.62 -2.16 -19.93
N LEU A 29 6.09 -3.35 -19.65
CA LEU A 29 5.47 -3.67 -18.36
C LEU A 29 6.50 -3.44 -17.25
N ASN A 30 6.15 -2.66 -16.22
CA ASN A 30 7.04 -2.39 -15.09
C ASN A 30 6.90 -3.50 -14.04
N TRP A 31 8.02 -4.15 -13.70
CA TRP A 31 8.11 -5.25 -12.74
C TRP A 31 8.64 -4.80 -11.36
N SER A 32 8.67 -3.50 -11.09
CA SER A 32 9.08 -3.00 -9.78
C SER A 32 8.06 -3.37 -8.70
N PRO A 33 8.49 -3.85 -7.52
CA PRO A 33 7.59 -4.16 -6.42
C PRO A 33 7.09 -2.86 -5.77
N THR A 34 5.80 -2.54 -5.93
CA THR A 34 5.19 -1.36 -5.27
C THR A 34 4.28 -1.75 -4.11
N LEU A 35 3.73 -2.98 -4.13
CA LEU A 35 2.74 -3.49 -3.16
C LEU A 35 1.52 -2.56 -2.95
N SER A 36 1.32 -1.59 -3.83
CA SER A 36 0.24 -0.61 -3.78
C SER A 36 -1.04 -1.24 -4.31
N SER A 37 -2.17 -0.97 -3.64
CA SER A 37 -3.48 -1.48 -4.07
C SER A 37 -4.00 -0.79 -5.33
N LYS A 38 -3.40 0.32 -5.75
CA LYS A 38 -3.80 1.09 -6.95
C LYS A 38 -3.06 0.66 -8.21
N ASP A 39 -1.96 -0.05 -8.10
CA ASP A 39 -1.11 -0.36 -9.26
C ASP A 39 -1.55 -1.69 -9.91
N LYS A 40 -1.84 -1.65 -11.21
CA LYS A 40 -2.16 -2.83 -12.04
C LYS A 40 -0.91 -3.50 -12.62
N ILE A 41 0.22 -3.41 -11.92
CA ILE A 41 1.44 -4.17 -12.26
C ILE A 41 1.37 -5.56 -11.62
N PRO A 42 2.15 -6.55 -12.07
CA PRO A 42 2.09 -7.92 -11.53
C PRO A 42 2.36 -7.98 -10.01
N TYR A 43 3.24 -7.11 -9.52
CA TYR A 43 3.56 -6.96 -8.09
C TYR A 43 2.70 -5.93 -7.36
N GLY A 44 1.65 -5.41 -8.00
CA GLY A 44 0.65 -4.57 -7.37
C GLY A 44 -0.36 -5.43 -6.62
N THR A 45 -0.88 -4.93 -5.51
CA THR A 45 -1.89 -5.65 -4.69
C THR A 45 -3.31 -5.37 -5.17
N TYR A 46 -3.49 -4.85 -6.39
CA TYR A 46 -4.80 -4.52 -6.97
C TYR A 46 -5.74 -5.72 -7.02
N VAL A 47 -5.26 -6.89 -7.47
CA VAL A 47 -6.11 -8.10 -7.56
C VAL A 47 -6.57 -8.56 -6.18
N VAL A 48 -5.69 -8.46 -5.19
CA VAL A 48 -6.04 -8.77 -3.79
C VAL A 48 -7.10 -7.80 -3.30
N TYR A 49 -6.89 -6.49 -3.49
CA TYR A 49 -7.85 -5.45 -3.11
C TYR A 49 -9.23 -5.60 -3.79
N ASP A 50 -9.25 -6.00 -5.06
CA ASP A 50 -10.49 -6.23 -5.82
C ASP A 50 -11.24 -7.46 -5.32
N ALA A 51 -10.52 -8.49 -4.85
CA ALA A 51 -11.09 -9.71 -4.28
C ALA A 51 -11.52 -9.56 -2.80
N LEU A 52 -11.11 -8.50 -2.10
CA LEU A 52 -11.41 -8.30 -0.66
C LEU A 52 -12.92 -8.38 -0.33
N PRO A 53 -13.82 -7.68 -1.03
CA PRO A 53 -15.26 -7.74 -0.75
C PRO A 53 -15.83 -9.16 -0.83
N GLN A 54 -15.34 -9.96 -1.78
CA GLN A 54 -15.75 -11.35 -1.96
C GLN A 54 -15.27 -12.24 -0.82
N VAL A 55 -14.02 -12.05 -0.37
CA VAL A 55 -13.44 -12.85 0.72
C VAL A 55 -14.05 -12.48 2.07
N LEU A 56 -14.34 -11.19 2.30
CA LEU A 56 -14.93 -10.70 3.55
C LEU A 56 -16.46 -10.82 3.59
N ALA A 57 -17.09 -11.27 2.50
CA ALA A 57 -18.55 -11.33 2.35
C ALA A 57 -19.24 -10.03 2.79
N THR A 58 -18.64 -8.88 2.45
CA THR A 58 -19.09 -7.57 2.89
C THR A 58 -19.17 -6.62 1.69
N ASP A 59 -20.27 -5.89 1.59
CA ASP A 59 -20.56 -5.02 0.44
C ASP A 59 -19.77 -3.70 0.47
N SER A 60 -19.14 -3.37 1.60
CA SER A 60 -18.45 -2.09 1.80
C SER A 60 -17.08 -2.28 2.45
N VAL A 61 -16.03 -2.17 1.64
CA VAL A 61 -14.63 -2.11 2.10
C VAL A 61 -14.12 -0.69 1.89
N ALA A 62 -13.91 0.04 2.98
CA ALA A 62 -13.37 1.40 2.95
C ALA A 62 -11.88 1.41 3.30
N ASN A 63 -11.08 2.19 2.55
CA ASN A 63 -9.69 2.43 2.90
C ASN A 63 -9.63 3.50 4.00
N VAL A 64 -9.20 3.10 5.19
CA VAL A 64 -9.05 4.00 6.34
C VAL A 64 -7.58 4.32 6.54
N ARG A 65 -7.24 5.62 6.55
CA ARG A 65 -5.89 6.12 6.84
C ARG A 65 -5.67 6.41 8.32
N LEU A 66 -6.59 5.97 9.17
CA LEU A 66 -6.48 6.07 10.62
C LEU A 66 -5.97 4.76 11.21
N PRO A 67 -5.09 4.83 12.22
CA PRO A 67 -4.65 3.65 12.94
C PRO A 67 -5.82 2.93 13.62
N ILE A 68 -5.66 1.62 13.82
CA ILE A 68 -6.73 0.74 14.34
C ILE A 68 -7.25 1.21 15.71
N PHE A 69 -6.39 1.78 16.56
CA PHE A 69 -6.80 2.25 17.88
C PHE A 69 -7.90 3.33 17.81
N ASN A 70 -7.83 4.26 16.83
CA ASN A 70 -8.86 5.29 16.65
C ASN A 70 -10.22 4.71 16.28
N GLN A 71 -10.24 3.56 15.60
CA GLN A 71 -11.48 2.90 15.19
C GLN A 71 -12.12 2.11 16.34
N LEU A 72 -11.29 1.55 17.23
CA LEU A 72 -11.74 0.72 18.34
C LEU A 72 -12.08 1.54 19.59
N LEU A 73 -11.30 2.59 19.89
CA LEU A 73 -11.43 3.41 21.10
C LEU A 73 -12.10 4.77 20.85
N GLY A 74 -12.33 5.14 19.58
CA GLY A 74 -12.81 6.47 19.22
C GLY A 74 -11.70 7.53 19.22
N THR A 75 -11.98 8.69 18.62
CA THR A 75 -11.09 9.87 18.60
C THR A 75 -11.26 10.75 19.84
N GLU A 76 -11.83 10.20 20.90
CA GLU A 76 -11.95 10.89 22.18
C GLU A 76 -10.53 10.98 22.76
N GLU A 77 -9.89 12.13 22.58
CA GLU A 77 -8.75 12.52 23.39
C GLU A 77 -9.17 12.28 24.84
N PRO A 78 -8.44 11.48 25.64
CA PRO A 78 -8.77 11.31 27.04
C PRO A 78 -8.61 12.68 27.67
N ASP A 79 -9.74 13.38 27.82
CA ASP A 79 -9.82 14.64 28.53
C ASP A 79 -9.16 14.37 29.87
N GLY A 80 -8.06 15.06 30.21
CA GLY A 80 -7.21 14.71 31.36
C GLY A 80 -7.94 14.69 32.71
N ALA A 81 -9.23 15.09 32.72
CA ALA A 81 -10.18 14.97 33.81
C ALA A 81 -10.80 13.56 33.97
N HIS A 82 -10.90 12.77 32.89
CA HIS A 82 -11.47 11.42 32.87
C HIS A 82 -10.34 10.41 32.69
N GLY A 83 -9.68 10.11 33.80
CA GLY A 83 -8.59 9.13 33.84
C GLY A 83 -8.98 7.78 33.24
N ARG A 84 -7.94 7.09 32.76
CA ARG A 84 -7.84 5.69 32.31
C ARG A 84 -9.14 5.05 31.77
N PRO A 85 -9.20 4.69 30.47
CA PRO A 85 -10.39 4.07 29.88
C PRO A 85 -10.86 2.83 30.68
N THR A 86 -12.13 2.83 31.08
CA THR A 86 -12.73 1.78 31.92
C THR A 86 -13.16 0.54 31.15
N ASN A 87 -13.16 0.61 29.81
CA ASN A 87 -13.48 -0.51 28.93
C ASN A 87 -12.31 -1.49 28.71
N VAL A 88 -11.16 -1.24 29.34
CA VAL A 88 -9.96 -2.08 29.24
C VAL A 88 -9.31 -2.29 30.61
N ASN A 89 -9.31 -3.53 31.08
CA ASN A 89 -8.61 -3.91 32.31
C ASN A 89 -7.12 -4.15 31.99
N PHE A 90 -6.25 -3.22 32.35
CA PHE A 90 -4.80 -3.47 32.32
C PHE A 90 -4.37 -4.04 33.66
N ASP A 91 -4.22 -5.36 33.72
CA ASP A 91 -3.58 -6.00 34.86
C ASP A 91 -2.13 -5.52 34.94
N THR A 92 -1.75 -5.01 36.11
CA THR A 92 -0.40 -4.49 36.36
C THR A 92 0.55 -5.67 36.50
N ASP A 93 1.01 -6.23 35.38
CA ASP A 93 2.00 -7.32 35.34
C ASP A 93 3.46 -6.84 35.54
N SER A 94 3.61 -5.60 36.02
CA SER A 94 4.89 -5.09 36.51
C SER A 94 5.20 -5.77 37.84
N ALA A 95 5.68 -7.01 37.75
CA ALA A 95 6.21 -7.77 38.86
C ALA A 95 7.15 -6.90 39.69
N THR A 96 6.81 -6.76 40.98
CA THR A 96 7.74 -6.34 42.03
C THR A 96 8.99 -7.21 41.92
N ALA A 97 10.06 -6.67 41.35
CA ALA A 97 11.38 -7.24 41.55
C ALA A 97 11.66 -7.15 43.07
N PRO A 98 11.88 -8.26 43.78
CA PRO A 98 12.27 -8.17 45.18
C PRO A 98 13.60 -7.41 45.27
N PRO A 99 13.78 -6.54 46.29
CA PRO A 99 15.04 -5.82 46.45
C PRO A 99 16.16 -6.83 46.61
N SER A 100 17.17 -6.76 45.73
CA SER A 100 18.41 -7.52 45.83
C SER A 100 18.97 -7.36 47.24
N ALA A 101 19.02 -8.47 47.99
CA ALA A 101 19.64 -8.50 49.31
C ALA A 101 21.14 -8.21 49.16
N ASP A 102 21.58 -7.06 49.67
CA ASP A 102 22.98 -6.75 49.92
C ASP A 102 23.58 -7.87 50.78
N THR A 103 24.49 -8.65 50.20
CA THR A 103 25.37 -9.54 50.95
C THR A 103 26.54 -8.69 51.46
N THR A 104 26.42 -8.17 52.67
CA THR A 104 27.58 -7.70 53.42
C THR A 104 28.44 -8.91 53.79
N ALA A 105 29.55 -9.06 53.07
CA ALA A 105 30.63 -9.98 53.43
C ALA A 105 31.34 -9.43 54.67
N THR A 106 31.14 -10.11 55.81
CA THR A 106 31.99 -9.99 57.00
C THR A 106 33.26 -10.79 56.77
N ALA A 107 34.42 -10.14 56.86
CA ALA A 107 35.73 -10.74 57.09
C ALA A 107 36.46 -9.91 58.15
#